data_AF-A0A522GWE6-F1
#
_entry.id   AF-A0A522GWE6-F1
#
_cell.length_a   1.000
_cell.length_b   1.000
_cell.length_c   1.000
_cell.angle_alpha   90.00
_cell.angle_beta   90.00
_cell.angle_gamma   90.00
#
_symmetry.space_group_name_H-M   'P 1'
#
loop_
_entity.id
_entity.type
_entity.pdbx_description
1 polymer ?
#
loop_
_entity_poly.entity_id
_entity_poly.type
_entity_poly.pdbx_seq_one_letter_code
_entity_poly.pdbx_strand_id
1 'polypeptide(L)'
;MALGLVLLAVFGAAGWACFAHTTSWWVGSAVIDGVCAAMLWKFVLSYMLLPAIDAHQLRLPGMQRSLFVGWAFYGLLCVLLPAFGLGLWAGKVAVIAVIMAMFCLAGLLLALLPRYVDILIWAPFYAAAIHPHSVLGLSLGHSNFLAWALPLALLLLVLALARIHGLVVTSKPYAPSRNAPSVLGLGRAIAGAFAAGGGLYGSRAIAGRADWMQARASLRGCGQGRPVVSLRLALGGIFMPTNFMGWLRKHMVMLAAVLAVGGFMVWRALGDTHDLSPISGRHNEQLLVLSMLTGFASASMTFHCLMGLLQRWRNPNAELSLLALLPGLGRAGADVKRNLLLAILLPPLRIQLSLLAALMVLALGLHAALSTDVFVMLSQLSLAAAVVAYALLITGGQVAGRWLNLGISLLWPLLIMLPLFVSGRDRHLGNLAVSHLTLLFDAGWVLLIVLLLWLGRRGWRGLQQRPHPFLPR
;
A
#
# COMPACT_ATOMS: atom_id res chain seq x y z
N MET A 1 8.95 8.32 10.04
CA MET A 1 7.98 7.94 8.99
C MET A 1 6.57 8.36 9.34
N ALA A 2 5.97 7.88 10.44
CA ALA A 2 4.57 8.22 10.80
C ALA A 2 4.33 9.73 10.92
N LEU A 3 5.18 10.45 11.66
CA LEU A 3 5.09 11.91 11.80
C LEU A 3 5.29 12.65 10.47
N GLY A 4 6.15 12.13 9.59
CA GLY A 4 6.35 12.66 8.24
C GLY A 4 5.12 12.46 7.34
N LEU A 5 4.44 11.31 7.42
CA LEU A 5 3.19 11.06 6.69
C LEU A 5 2.03 11.91 7.20
N VAL A 6 1.95 12.15 8.52
CA VAL A 6 0.94 13.05 9.12
C VAL A 6 1.17 14.49 8.69
N LEU A 7 2.41 14.99 8.78
CA LEU A 7 2.74 16.33 8.31
C LEU A 7 2.45 16.49 6.82
N LEU A 8 2.79 15.48 6.02
CA LEU A 8 2.54 15.47 4.58
C LEU A 8 1.04 15.51 4.24
N ALA A 9 0.22 14.73 4.96
CA ALA A 9 -1.23 14.72 4.77
C ALA A 9 -1.87 16.05 5.19
N VAL A 10 -1.36 16.65 6.27
CA VAL A 10 -1.78 17.97 6.76
C VAL A 10 -1.35 19.10 5.82
N PHE A 11 -0.14 19.07 5.27
CA PHE A 11 0.32 20.04 4.27
C PHE A 11 -0.38 19.85 2.92
N GLY A 12 -0.67 18.61 2.53
CA GLY A 12 -1.47 18.31 1.32
C GLY A 12 -2.91 18.82 1.44
N ALA A 13 -3.53 18.60 2.61
CA ALA A 13 -4.87 19.10 2.92
C ALA A 13 -4.91 20.62 3.08
N ALA A 14 -3.89 21.24 3.71
CA ALA A 14 -3.74 22.70 3.75
C ALA A 14 -3.49 23.28 2.35
N GLY A 15 -2.77 22.57 1.48
CA GLY A 15 -2.63 22.91 0.07
C GLY A 15 -3.98 22.90 -0.63
N TRP A 16 -4.79 21.86 -0.46
CA TRP A 16 -6.14 21.83 -1.01
C TRP A 16 -7.01 22.98 -0.47
N ALA A 17 -6.93 23.28 0.82
CA ALA A 17 -7.63 24.40 1.47
C ALA A 17 -7.30 25.76 0.86
N CYS A 18 -6.02 26.03 0.58
CA CYS A 18 -5.58 27.28 -0.01
C CYS A 18 -6.06 27.50 -1.45
N PHE A 19 -6.48 26.42 -2.15
CA PHE A 19 -6.66 26.47 -3.60
C PHE A 19 -8.00 25.95 -4.13
N ALA A 20 -8.86 25.42 -3.26
CA ALA A 20 -10.22 25.03 -3.62
C ALA A 20 -11.17 26.20 -3.30
N HIS A 21 -11.70 26.84 -4.34
CA HIS A 21 -12.63 27.97 -4.21
C HIS A 21 -14.10 27.56 -3.97
N THR A 22 -14.38 26.29 -3.68
CA THR A 22 -15.74 25.79 -3.41
C THR A 22 -16.12 25.94 -1.94
N THR A 23 -17.39 26.23 -1.64
CA THR A 23 -17.90 26.38 -0.26
C THR A 23 -17.77 25.12 0.61
N SER A 24 -17.45 23.96 0.01
CA SER A 24 -17.25 22.66 0.66
C SER A 24 -15.80 22.15 0.59
N TRP A 25 -14.81 23.00 0.29
CA TRP A 25 -13.39 22.61 0.16
C TRP A 25 -12.85 21.78 1.33
N TRP A 26 -13.33 22.07 2.54
CA TRP A 26 -12.92 21.44 3.79
C TRP A 26 -13.33 19.96 3.87
N VAL A 27 -14.43 19.56 3.21
CA VAL A 27 -14.91 18.17 3.19
C VAL A 27 -13.95 17.29 2.41
N GLY A 28 -13.57 17.71 1.20
CA GLY A 28 -12.60 16.98 0.37
C GLY A 28 -11.25 16.85 1.08
N SER A 29 -10.78 17.94 1.70
CA SER A 29 -9.55 17.97 2.50
C SER A 29 -9.60 16.94 3.63
N ALA A 30 -10.67 16.94 4.43
CA ALA A 30 -10.83 16.06 5.58
C ALA A 30 -10.97 14.58 5.18
N VAL A 31 -11.64 14.28 4.07
CA VAL A 31 -11.77 12.90 3.57
C VAL A 31 -10.42 12.37 3.09
N ILE A 32 -9.65 13.16 2.34
CA ILE A 32 -8.35 12.71 1.82
C ILE A 32 -7.35 12.54 2.96
N ASP A 33 -7.29 13.49 3.90
CA ASP A 33 -6.46 13.38 5.09
C ASP A 33 -6.90 12.18 5.94
N GLY A 34 -8.22 11.97 6.06
CA GLY A 34 -8.81 10.79 6.70
C GLY A 34 -8.35 9.47 6.07
N VAL A 35 -8.38 9.34 4.74
CA VAL A 35 -7.89 8.13 4.04
C VAL A 35 -6.41 7.90 4.33
N CYS A 36 -5.60 8.97 4.33
CA CYS A 36 -4.17 8.89 4.67
C CYS A 36 -3.96 8.42 6.11
N ALA A 37 -4.71 8.99 7.06
CA ALA A 37 -4.70 8.58 8.45
C ALA A 37 -5.14 7.12 8.60
N ALA A 38 -6.22 6.69 7.93
CA ALA A 38 -6.68 5.30 7.96
C ALA A 38 -5.59 4.32 7.46
N MET A 39 -4.88 4.68 6.39
CA MET A 39 -3.76 3.88 5.89
C MET A 39 -2.58 3.85 6.86
N LEU A 40 -2.23 4.99 7.46
CA LEU A 40 -1.19 5.07 8.49
C LEU A 40 -1.52 4.17 9.68
N TRP A 41 -2.78 4.20 10.13
CA TRP A 41 -3.25 3.35 11.21
C TRP A 41 -3.23 1.88 10.85
N LYS A 42 -3.71 1.52 9.65
CA LYS A 42 -3.71 0.15 9.16
C LYS A 42 -2.31 -0.44 9.04
N PHE A 43 -1.38 0.30 8.43
CA PHE A 43 -0.08 -0.24 8.02
C PHE A 43 1.09 0.12 8.93
N VAL A 44 1.01 1.17 9.77
CA VAL A 44 2.16 1.63 10.56
C VAL A 44 1.87 1.56 12.05
N LEU A 45 0.84 2.27 12.52
CA LEU A 45 0.57 2.37 13.96
C LEU A 45 0.05 1.06 14.54
N SER A 46 -0.64 0.25 13.74
CA SER A 46 -1.09 -1.06 14.15
C SER A 46 0.05 -2.02 14.56
N TYR A 47 1.28 -1.82 14.06
CA TYR A 47 2.43 -2.62 14.50
C TYR A 47 2.85 -2.35 15.93
N MET A 48 2.54 -1.18 16.48
CA MET A 48 2.82 -0.88 17.90
C MET A 48 2.05 -1.82 18.84
N LEU A 49 1.03 -2.51 18.34
CA LEU A 49 0.32 -3.55 19.08
C LEU A 49 1.16 -4.81 19.29
N LEU A 50 2.08 -5.15 18.36
CA LEU A 50 2.92 -6.35 18.48
C LEU A 50 3.85 -6.31 19.71
N PRO A 51 4.67 -5.26 19.92
CA PRO A 51 5.48 -5.17 21.13
C PRO A 51 4.62 -5.04 22.39
N ALA A 52 3.38 -4.55 22.29
CA ALA A 52 2.46 -4.53 23.43
C ALA A 52 1.96 -5.94 23.80
N ILE A 53 1.70 -6.79 22.81
CA ILE A 53 1.40 -8.22 23.01
C ILE A 53 2.62 -8.93 23.61
N ASP A 54 3.81 -8.71 23.06
CA ASP A 54 5.05 -9.32 23.55
C ASP A 54 5.38 -8.86 24.99
N ALA A 55 5.22 -7.57 25.29
CA ALA A 55 5.38 -7.04 26.64
C ALA A 55 4.39 -7.66 27.63
N HIS A 56 3.15 -7.92 27.21
CA HIS A 56 2.16 -8.61 28.03
C HIS A 56 2.55 -10.07 28.29
N GLN A 57 2.99 -10.80 27.26
CA GLN A 57 3.46 -12.19 27.41
C GLN A 57 4.69 -12.32 28.31
N LEU A 58 5.61 -11.36 28.22
CA LEU A 58 6.79 -11.25 29.08
C LEU A 58 6.47 -10.68 30.47
N ARG A 59 5.20 -10.32 30.73
CA ARG A 59 4.74 -9.73 32.00
C ARG A 59 5.51 -8.45 32.38
N LEU A 60 5.74 -7.58 31.40
CA LEU A 60 6.43 -6.27 31.56
C LEU A 60 5.41 -5.11 31.52
N PRO A 61 4.69 -4.84 32.63
CA PRO A 61 3.58 -3.88 32.64
C PRO A 61 4.02 -2.44 32.37
N GLY A 62 5.24 -2.06 32.74
CA GLY A 62 5.77 -0.71 32.48
C GLY A 62 5.94 -0.43 30.99
N MET A 63 6.49 -1.38 30.24
CA MET A 63 6.65 -1.29 28.79
C MET A 63 5.29 -1.35 28.08
N GLN A 64 4.37 -2.18 28.57
CA GLN A 64 3.01 -2.25 28.02
C GLN A 64 2.27 -0.90 28.17
N ARG A 65 2.34 -0.28 29.35
CA ARG A 65 1.73 1.03 29.61
C ARG A 65 2.32 2.13 28.73
N SER A 66 3.65 2.20 28.60
CA SER A 66 4.30 3.22 27.78
C SER A 66 3.93 3.09 26.29
N LEU A 67 3.82 1.86 25.78
CA LEU A 67 3.37 1.60 24.41
C LEU A 67 1.93 2.04 24.18
N PHE A 68 1.00 1.72 25.08
CA PHE A 68 -0.40 2.17 24.95
C PHE A 68 -0.54 3.69 25.08
N VAL A 69 0.21 4.33 25.99
CA VAL A 69 0.21 5.79 26.12
C VAL A 69 0.75 6.45 24.87
N GLY A 70 1.88 5.96 24.33
CA GLY A 70 2.43 6.46 23.07
C GLY A 70 1.46 6.27 21.90
N TRP A 71 0.83 5.11 21.82
CA TRP A 71 -0.16 4.80 20.79
C TRP A 71 -1.40 5.69 20.88
N ALA A 72 -1.93 5.94 22.10
CA ALA A 72 -3.01 6.88 22.34
C ALA A 72 -2.60 8.32 22.00
N PHE A 73 -1.38 8.73 22.34
CA PHE A 73 -0.84 10.06 22.02
C PHE A 73 -0.73 10.28 20.51
N TYR A 74 -0.17 9.32 19.76
CA TYR A 74 -0.12 9.40 18.30
C TYR A 74 -1.52 9.42 17.69
N GLY A 75 -2.46 8.69 18.28
CA GLY A 75 -3.84 8.70 17.81
C GLY A 75 -4.54 10.03 18.03
N LEU A 76 -4.36 10.62 19.21
CA LEU A 76 -4.84 11.96 19.51
C LEU A 76 -4.22 12.99 18.55
N LEU A 77 -2.92 12.90 18.29
CA LEU A 77 -2.21 13.81 17.38
C LEU A 77 -2.73 13.70 15.94
N CYS A 78 -3.01 12.48 15.45
CA CYS A 78 -3.56 12.26 14.11
C CYS A 78 -4.97 12.82 13.93
N VAL A 79 -5.74 13.00 15.01
CA VAL A 79 -7.09 13.57 14.97
C VAL A 79 -7.04 15.08 15.19
N LEU A 80 -6.35 15.53 16.23
CA LEU A 80 -6.32 16.94 16.63
C LEU A 80 -5.56 17.81 15.64
N LEU A 81 -4.43 17.36 15.09
CA LEU A 81 -3.60 18.20 14.24
C LEU A 81 -4.32 18.59 12.93
N PRO A 82 -5.00 17.67 12.23
CA PRO A 82 -5.92 18.02 11.13
C PRO A 82 -7.15 18.81 11.58
N ALA A 83 -7.76 18.45 12.71
CA ALA A 83 -8.97 19.11 13.19
C ALA A 83 -8.73 20.57 13.54
N PHE A 84 -7.60 20.91 14.15
CA PHE A 84 -7.22 22.29 14.41
C PHE A 84 -6.72 22.98 13.14
N GLY A 85 -5.86 22.33 12.35
CA GLY A 85 -5.31 22.91 11.12
C GLY A 85 -6.41 23.29 10.10
N LEU A 86 -7.21 22.31 9.70
CA LEU A 86 -8.30 22.52 8.73
C LEU A 86 -9.55 23.10 9.37
N GLY A 87 -9.86 22.70 10.60
CA GLY A 87 -11.13 23.07 11.24
C GLY A 87 -11.17 24.46 11.83
N LEU A 88 -10.03 25.05 12.22
CA LEU A 88 -10.00 26.47 12.58
C LEU A 88 -10.21 27.35 11.33
N TRP A 89 -9.65 26.95 10.19
CA TRP A 89 -9.84 27.66 8.91
C TRP A 89 -11.26 27.50 8.35
N ALA A 90 -11.86 26.32 8.50
CA ALA A 90 -13.22 26.04 8.03
C ALA A 90 -14.32 26.38 9.04
N GLY A 91 -13.98 26.75 10.28
CA GLY A 91 -14.93 26.95 11.38
C GLY A 91 -15.65 25.66 11.85
N LYS A 92 -15.11 24.47 11.52
CA LYS A 92 -15.76 23.15 11.70
C LYS A 92 -14.87 22.12 12.39
N VAL A 93 -14.16 22.53 13.44
CA VAL A 93 -13.22 21.68 14.21
C VAL A 93 -13.84 20.35 14.65
N ALA A 94 -15.04 20.39 15.26
CA ALA A 94 -15.68 19.19 15.78
C ALA A 94 -16.05 18.17 14.69
N VAL A 95 -16.53 18.66 13.54
CA VAL A 95 -16.91 17.80 12.39
C VAL A 95 -15.66 17.10 11.83
N ILE A 96 -14.58 17.85 11.61
CA ILE A 96 -13.33 17.31 11.07
C ILE A 96 -12.69 16.33 12.06
N ALA A 97 -12.72 16.63 13.37
CA ALA A 97 -12.24 15.70 14.38
C ALA A 97 -12.99 14.36 14.35
N VAL A 98 -14.32 14.37 14.23
CA VAL A 98 -15.12 13.14 14.13
C VAL A 98 -14.83 12.38 12.84
N ILE A 99 -14.70 13.07 11.70
CA ILE A 99 -14.31 12.45 10.42
C ILE A 99 -12.96 11.74 10.59
N MET A 100 -11.94 12.45 11.08
CA MET A 100 -10.60 11.90 11.26
C MET A 100 -10.59 10.73 12.24
N ALA A 101 -11.33 10.82 13.35
CA ALA A 101 -11.48 9.74 14.31
C ALA A 101 -12.09 8.49 13.66
N MET A 102 -13.18 8.63 12.89
CA MET A 102 -13.79 7.52 12.17
C MET A 102 -12.80 6.84 11.21
N PHE A 103 -12.05 7.62 10.45
CA PHE A 103 -11.05 7.07 9.53
C PHE A 103 -9.90 6.36 10.25
N CYS A 104 -9.37 6.94 11.33
CA CYS A 104 -8.34 6.32 12.15
C CYS A 104 -8.81 4.99 12.75
N LEU A 105 -10.03 4.97 13.31
CA LEU A 105 -10.64 3.79 13.90
C LEU A 105 -10.98 2.72 12.86
N ALA A 106 -11.48 3.12 11.69
CA ALA A 106 -11.70 2.20 10.57
C ALA A 106 -10.39 1.57 10.10
N GLY A 107 -9.34 2.38 9.91
CA GLY A 107 -7.99 1.93 9.57
C GLY A 107 -7.42 0.94 10.60
N LEU A 108 -7.62 1.22 11.89
CA LEU A 108 -7.25 0.34 12.97
C LEU A 108 -8.06 -0.98 12.97
N LEU A 109 -9.38 -0.90 12.82
CA LEU A 109 -10.26 -2.06 12.75
C LEU A 109 -9.87 -2.97 11.58
N LEU A 110 -9.60 -2.41 10.41
CA LEU A 110 -9.05 -3.13 9.25
C LEU A 110 -7.74 -3.88 9.57
N ALA A 111 -6.92 -3.29 10.44
CA ALA A 111 -5.71 -3.93 10.93
C ALA A 111 -6.03 -5.13 11.85
N LEU A 112 -7.06 -4.99 12.70
CA LEU A 112 -7.46 -5.96 13.71
C LEU A 112 -8.38 -7.07 13.16
N LEU A 113 -9.05 -6.84 12.04
CA LEU A 113 -9.98 -7.76 11.40
C LEU A 113 -9.27 -8.71 10.42
N PRO A 114 -9.91 -9.85 10.08
CA PRO A 114 -9.43 -10.75 9.06
C PRO A 114 -9.44 -10.09 7.67
N ARG A 115 -8.44 -10.41 6.84
CA ARG A 115 -8.22 -9.80 5.51
C ARG A 115 -9.42 -9.82 4.55
N TYR A 116 -10.36 -10.76 4.71
CA TYR A 116 -11.54 -10.84 3.84
C TYR A 116 -12.59 -9.76 4.17
N VAL A 117 -12.55 -9.18 5.37
CA VAL A 117 -13.45 -8.08 5.78
C VAL A 117 -12.98 -6.73 5.22
N ASP A 118 -11.70 -6.62 4.82
CA ASP A 118 -11.13 -5.38 4.31
C ASP A 118 -11.96 -4.77 3.18
N ILE A 119 -12.43 -5.60 2.23
CA ILE A 119 -13.18 -5.13 1.06
C ILE A 119 -14.49 -4.45 1.48
N LEU A 120 -15.21 -5.04 2.43
CA LEU A 120 -16.51 -4.55 2.91
C LEU A 120 -16.39 -3.22 3.63
N ILE A 121 -15.31 -3.03 4.39
CA ILE A 121 -15.07 -1.78 5.13
C ILE A 121 -14.59 -0.68 4.19
N TRP A 122 -13.71 -1.01 3.23
CA TRP A 122 -13.16 0.00 2.31
C TRP A 122 -14.16 0.49 1.25
N ALA A 123 -15.11 -0.35 0.82
CA ALA A 123 -16.11 0.00 -0.20
C ALA A 123 -16.88 1.32 0.07
N PRO A 124 -17.47 1.54 1.26
CA PRO A 124 -18.16 2.81 1.57
C PRO A 124 -17.22 4.01 1.67
N PHE A 125 -15.97 3.83 2.10
CA PHE A 125 -14.98 4.92 2.12
C PHE A 125 -14.56 5.33 0.70
N TYR A 126 -14.41 4.38 -0.21
CA TYR A 126 -14.17 4.69 -1.63
C TYR A 126 -15.37 5.37 -2.26
N ALA A 127 -16.59 4.89 -1.97
CA ALA A 127 -17.81 5.53 -2.43
C ALA A 127 -17.92 6.99 -1.94
N ALA A 128 -17.51 7.26 -0.70
CA ALA A 128 -17.47 8.61 -0.14
C ALA A 128 -16.35 9.49 -0.71
N ALA A 129 -15.18 8.93 -1.02
CA ALA A 129 -14.07 9.67 -1.62
C ALA A 129 -14.33 10.06 -3.08
N ILE A 130 -15.01 9.19 -3.84
CA ILE A 130 -15.34 9.45 -5.25
C ILE A 130 -16.53 10.42 -5.34
N HIS A 131 -17.50 10.32 -4.43
CA HIS A 131 -18.64 11.22 -4.42
C HIS A 131 -19.11 11.53 -2.99
N PRO A 132 -18.60 12.61 -2.38
CA PRO A 132 -18.93 12.98 -1.00
C PRO A 132 -20.42 13.30 -0.78
N HIS A 133 -21.20 13.43 -1.86
CA HIS A 133 -22.61 13.82 -1.82
C HIS A 133 -23.61 12.71 -2.20
N SER A 134 -23.22 11.59 -2.83
CA SER A 134 -24.19 10.82 -3.63
C SER A 134 -24.42 9.34 -3.30
N VAL A 135 -23.57 8.65 -2.52
CA VAL A 135 -23.72 7.18 -2.39
C VAL A 135 -24.38 6.73 -1.09
N LEU A 136 -24.45 7.58 -0.06
CA LEU A 136 -25.09 7.22 1.21
C LEU A 136 -26.11 8.25 1.73
N GLY A 137 -26.35 9.37 1.03
CA GLY A 137 -27.15 10.47 1.59
C GLY A 137 -26.53 11.12 2.86
N LEU A 138 -25.37 10.64 3.29
CA LEU A 138 -24.57 11.14 4.41
C LEU A 138 -23.85 12.40 3.96
N SER A 139 -24.60 13.48 3.76
CA SER A 139 -24.01 14.76 3.42
C SER A 139 -23.20 15.25 4.62
N LEU A 140 -21.86 15.10 4.52
CA LEU A 140 -20.87 15.47 5.53
C LEU A 140 -20.97 16.95 5.96
N GLY A 141 -21.68 17.77 5.20
CA GLY A 141 -21.92 19.19 5.46
C GLY A 141 -23.26 19.55 6.13
N HIS A 142 -24.18 18.60 6.36
CA HIS A 142 -25.48 18.90 6.98
C HIS A 142 -25.40 18.95 8.52
N SER A 143 -26.30 19.73 9.15
CA SER A 143 -26.39 19.90 10.61
C SER A 143 -26.51 18.59 11.39
N ASN A 144 -27.10 17.56 10.77
CA ASN A 144 -27.32 16.25 11.40
C ASN A 144 -26.13 15.29 11.32
N PHE A 145 -24.99 15.71 10.73
CA PHE A 145 -23.81 14.85 10.60
C PHE A 145 -23.34 14.28 11.95
N LEU A 146 -23.22 15.14 12.96
CA LEU A 146 -22.71 14.74 14.27
C LEU A 146 -23.64 13.73 14.98
N ALA A 147 -24.95 13.80 14.73
CA ALA A 147 -25.95 12.95 15.38
C ALA A 147 -25.77 11.47 15.05
N TRP A 148 -25.33 11.12 13.83
CA TRP A 148 -25.07 9.74 13.43
C TRP A 148 -23.57 9.38 13.42
N ALA A 149 -22.68 10.35 13.15
CA ALA A 149 -21.25 10.08 13.04
C ALA A 149 -20.60 9.79 14.40
N LEU A 150 -21.03 10.50 15.45
CA LEU A 150 -20.54 10.28 16.81
C LEU A 150 -20.86 8.87 17.34
N PRO A 151 -22.12 8.37 17.29
CA PRO A 151 -22.40 6.99 17.72
C PRO A 151 -21.69 5.95 16.86
N LEU A 152 -21.51 6.19 15.57
CA LEU A 152 -20.73 5.29 14.71
C LEU A 152 -19.24 5.28 15.09
N ALA A 153 -18.62 6.43 15.36
CA ALA A 153 -17.25 6.51 15.84
C ALA A 153 -17.07 5.78 17.19
N LEU A 154 -18.02 5.95 18.11
CA LEU A 154 -18.04 5.23 19.39
C LEU A 154 -18.17 3.72 19.20
N LEU A 155 -19.04 3.26 18.30
CA LEU A 155 -19.18 1.85 17.97
C LEU A 155 -17.86 1.27 17.41
N LEU A 156 -17.20 1.99 16.49
CA LEU A 156 -15.90 1.59 15.94
C LEU A 156 -14.82 1.53 17.04
N LEU A 157 -14.82 2.48 17.98
CA LEU A 157 -13.89 2.50 19.11
C LEU A 157 -14.10 1.28 20.02
N VAL A 158 -15.35 0.98 20.39
CA VAL A 158 -15.69 -0.17 21.23
C VAL A 158 -15.26 -1.47 20.56
N LEU A 159 -15.55 -1.63 19.27
CA LEU A 159 -15.13 -2.80 18.50
C LEU A 159 -13.60 -2.92 18.43
N ALA A 160 -12.88 -1.82 18.20
CA ALA A 160 -11.42 -1.82 18.18
C ALA A 160 -10.83 -2.21 19.54
N LEU A 161 -11.32 -1.62 20.63
CA LEU A 161 -10.87 -1.92 21.98
C LEU A 161 -11.18 -3.36 22.39
N ALA A 162 -12.38 -3.86 22.10
CA ALA A 162 -12.75 -5.25 22.37
C ALA A 162 -11.81 -6.24 21.64
N ARG A 163 -11.45 -5.94 20.39
CA ARG A 163 -10.52 -6.77 19.61
C ARG A 163 -9.08 -6.68 20.13
N ILE A 164 -8.63 -5.50 20.51
CA ILE A 164 -7.31 -5.29 21.12
C ILE A 164 -7.21 -6.04 22.44
N HIS A 165 -8.20 -5.88 23.31
CA HIS A 165 -8.26 -6.59 24.59
C HIS A 165 -8.24 -8.10 24.37
N GLY A 166 -9.06 -8.61 23.45
CA GLY A 166 -9.05 -10.02 23.06
C GLY A 166 -7.68 -10.49 22.56
N LEU A 167 -6.97 -9.69 21.77
CA LEU A 167 -5.65 -10.05 21.24
C LEU A 167 -4.52 -10.04 22.26
N VAL A 168 -4.56 -9.09 23.20
CA VAL A 168 -3.53 -8.94 24.23
C VAL A 168 -3.70 -9.99 25.32
N VAL A 169 -4.95 -10.24 25.74
CA VAL A 169 -5.24 -11.13 26.89
C VAL A 169 -5.28 -12.60 26.50
N THR A 170 -5.57 -12.95 25.24
CA THR A 170 -5.59 -14.37 24.85
C THR A 170 -4.18 -14.96 24.80
N SER A 171 -4.01 -16.14 25.41
CA SER A 171 -2.71 -16.81 25.62
C SER A 171 -2.07 -17.40 24.34
N LYS A 172 -2.72 -17.27 23.18
CA LYS A 172 -2.22 -17.80 21.90
C LYS A 172 -2.36 -16.80 20.75
N PRO A 173 -1.83 -15.57 20.85
CA PRO A 173 -1.99 -14.57 19.79
C PRO A 173 -1.27 -15.02 18.51
N TYR A 174 -0.24 -15.87 18.61
CA TYR A 174 0.51 -16.36 17.45
C TYR A 174 -0.01 -17.65 16.82
N ALA A 175 -1.13 -18.22 17.30
CA ALA A 175 -1.71 -19.39 16.66
C ALA A 175 -2.11 -19.08 15.20
N PRO A 176 -1.74 -19.91 14.22
CA PRO A 176 -2.19 -19.75 12.84
C PRO A 176 -3.70 -20.07 12.79
N SER A 177 -4.53 -19.03 12.89
CA SER A 177 -5.97 -19.15 12.73
C SER A 177 -6.43 -18.45 11.45
N ARG A 178 -7.48 -18.99 10.82
CA ARG A 178 -8.13 -18.41 9.63
C ARG A 178 -8.63 -16.98 9.87
N ASN A 179 -8.85 -16.63 11.13
CA ASN A 179 -9.35 -15.34 11.58
C ASN A 179 -8.24 -14.46 12.19
N ALA A 180 -6.97 -14.78 11.95
CA ALA A 180 -5.87 -14.00 12.47
C ALA A 180 -5.92 -12.55 11.92
N PRO A 181 -5.78 -11.54 12.80
CA PRO A 181 -5.68 -10.14 12.41
C PRO A 181 -4.65 -9.92 11.30
N SER A 182 -4.95 -8.99 10.39
CA SER A 182 -4.01 -8.63 9.34
C SER A 182 -2.68 -8.10 9.91
N VAL A 183 -2.71 -7.43 11.07
CA VAL A 183 -1.54 -6.96 11.85
C VAL A 183 -0.59 -8.07 12.24
N LEU A 184 -1.09 -9.22 12.68
CA LEU A 184 -0.23 -10.34 13.07
C LEU A 184 0.44 -10.98 11.85
N GLY A 185 -0.27 -11.03 10.72
CA GLY A 185 0.31 -11.52 9.46
C GLY A 185 1.39 -10.59 8.91
N LEU A 186 1.16 -9.28 9.00
CA LEU A 186 2.09 -8.24 8.57
C LEU A 186 3.29 -8.13 9.55
N GLY A 187 3.04 -8.30 10.84
CA GLY A 187 4.02 -8.37 11.90
C GLY A 187 5.00 -9.52 11.72
N ARG A 188 4.49 -10.73 11.45
CA ARG A 188 5.32 -11.88 11.09
C ARG A 188 6.12 -11.66 9.81
N ALA A 189 5.57 -10.89 8.86
CA ALA A 189 6.27 -10.53 7.63
C ALA A 189 7.48 -9.63 7.88
N ILE A 190 7.30 -8.59 8.69
CA ILE A 190 8.38 -7.68 9.06
C ILE A 190 9.36 -8.34 10.02
N ALA A 191 8.86 -8.97 11.09
CA ALA A 191 9.69 -9.69 12.05
C ALA A 191 10.51 -10.78 11.35
N GLY A 192 9.92 -11.59 10.47
CA GLY A 192 10.67 -12.56 9.69
C GLY A 192 11.70 -11.94 8.74
N ALA A 193 11.42 -10.78 8.15
CA ALA A 193 12.36 -10.09 7.25
C ALA A 193 13.54 -9.42 7.98
N PHE A 194 13.41 -9.15 9.28
CA PHE A 194 14.45 -8.52 10.10
C PHE A 194 15.03 -9.43 11.20
N ALA A 195 14.40 -10.56 11.51
CA ALA A 195 14.85 -11.57 12.47
C ALA A 195 15.09 -12.92 11.78
N ALA A 196 16.14 -13.63 12.20
CA ALA A 196 16.68 -14.82 11.55
C ALA A 196 15.81 -16.10 11.63
N GLY A 197 14.57 -16.03 12.14
CA GLY A 197 13.75 -17.21 12.41
C GLY A 197 12.26 -17.01 12.10
N GLY A 198 11.76 -17.71 11.08
CA GLY A 198 10.32 -17.84 10.80
C GLY A 198 9.78 -16.87 9.76
N GLY A 199 10.04 -17.13 8.48
CA GLY A 199 9.56 -16.29 7.39
C GLY A 199 8.09 -16.42 7.03
N LEU A 200 7.65 -15.46 6.21
CA LEU A 200 6.35 -15.39 5.50
C LEU A 200 5.91 -16.70 4.82
N TYR A 201 6.87 -17.59 4.56
CA TYR A 201 6.74 -18.79 3.75
C TYR A 201 7.21 -20.06 4.46
N GLY A 202 7.27 -20.05 5.79
CA GLY A 202 7.45 -21.28 6.56
C GLY A 202 6.29 -22.26 6.29
N SER A 203 6.56 -23.56 6.33
CA SER A 203 5.56 -24.64 6.17
C SER A 203 4.30 -24.42 7.03
N ARG A 204 4.46 -23.82 8.21
CA ARG A 204 3.37 -23.43 9.13
C ARG A 204 2.43 -22.34 8.60
N ALA A 205 2.91 -21.42 7.76
CA ALA A 205 2.08 -20.38 7.13
C ALA A 205 1.27 -20.91 5.93
N ILE A 206 1.78 -21.95 5.26
CA ILE A 206 1.09 -22.66 4.18
C ILE A 206 -0.03 -23.54 4.77
N ALA A 207 0.28 -24.27 5.85
CA ALA A 207 -0.68 -25.12 6.57
C ALA A 207 -1.87 -24.35 7.17
N GLY A 208 -1.71 -23.05 7.45
CA GLY A 208 -2.79 -22.20 7.99
C GLY A 208 -3.81 -21.71 6.96
N ARG A 209 -3.62 -21.96 5.66
CA ARG A 209 -4.59 -21.58 4.60
C ARG A 209 -5.51 -22.75 4.30
N ALA A 210 -6.80 -22.49 4.10
CA ALA A 210 -7.72 -23.53 3.63
C ALA A 210 -7.24 -24.12 2.31
N ASP A 211 -7.40 -25.43 2.10
CA ASP A 211 -6.85 -26.15 0.95
C ASP A 211 -7.25 -25.56 -0.40
N TRP A 212 -8.44 -24.96 -0.48
CA TRP A 212 -8.87 -24.25 -1.68
C TRP A 212 -8.07 -22.96 -1.91
N MET A 213 -7.66 -22.20 -0.89
CA MET A 213 -6.84 -20.98 -1.05
C MET A 213 -5.34 -21.25 -1.18
N GLN A 214 -4.88 -22.48 -0.96
CA GLN A 214 -3.47 -22.84 -1.11
C GLN A 214 -3.11 -22.88 -2.60
N ALA A 215 -2.13 -22.05 -2.99
CA ALA A 215 -1.60 -22.09 -4.34
C ALA A 215 -0.66 -23.30 -4.47
N ARG A 216 -1.09 -24.33 -5.21
CA ARG A 216 -0.26 -25.51 -5.48
C ARG A 216 0.87 -25.17 -6.45
N ALA A 217 2.08 -25.66 -6.14
CA ALA A 217 3.25 -25.51 -7.01
C ALA A 217 2.99 -26.18 -8.36
N SER A 218 3.33 -25.50 -9.44
CA SER A 218 3.47 -26.17 -10.72
C SER A 218 4.93 -26.60 -10.89
N LEU A 219 5.19 -27.90 -10.89
CA LEU A 219 6.51 -28.47 -11.20
C LEU A 219 6.73 -28.63 -12.71
N ARG A 220 5.73 -28.29 -13.54
CA ARG A 220 5.81 -28.43 -15.00
C ARG A 220 6.92 -27.54 -15.54
N GLY A 221 7.90 -28.15 -16.21
CA GLY A 221 9.01 -27.44 -16.82
C GLY A 221 10.09 -26.98 -15.83
N CYS A 222 10.15 -27.53 -14.63
CA CYS A 222 11.33 -27.44 -13.76
C CYS A 222 12.41 -28.44 -14.22
N GLY A 223 13.67 -28.03 -14.22
CA GLY A 223 14.79 -28.89 -14.64
C GLY A 223 16.02 -28.10 -15.10
N GLN A 224 17.07 -28.83 -15.49
CA GLN A 224 18.37 -28.26 -15.88
C GLN A 224 18.29 -27.33 -17.11
N GLY A 225 17.39 -27.63 -18.06
CA GLY A 225 17.17 -26.80 -19.26
C GLY A 225 16.31 -25.55 -19.04
N ARG A 226 15.77 -25.32 -17.83
CA ARG A 226 14.87 -24.20 -17.51
C ARG A 226 15.19 -23.57 -16.15
N PRO A 227 16.39 -22.96 -16.01
CA PRO A 227 16.91 -22.51 -14.71
C PRO A 227 16.04 -21.44 -14.04
N VAL A 228 15.34 -20.61 -14.81
CA VAL A 228 14.45 -19.55 -14.28
C VAL A 228 13.28 -20.13 -13.49
N VAL A 229 12.66 -21.22 -13.97
CA VAL A 229 11.50 -21.83 -13.29
C VAL A 229 11.94 -22.57 -12.03
N SER A 230 13.07 -23.27 -12.11
CA SER A 230 13.70 -23.95 -10.97
C SER A 230 14.10 -22.95 -9.87
N LEU A 231 14.71 -21.81 -10.26
CA LEU A 231 15.04 -20.72 -9.34
C LEU A 231 13.78 -20.14 -8.69
N ARG A 232 12.71 -19.91 -9.45
CA ARG A 232 11.44 -19.40 -8.91
C ARG A 232 10.78 -20.37 -7.94
N LEU A 233 10.87 -21.66 -8.20
CA LEU A 233 10.39 -22.69 -7.29
C LEU A 233 11.18 -22.65 -5.97
N ALA A 234 12.51 -22.57 -6.05
CA ALA A 234 13.38 -22.53 -4.88
C ALA A 234 13.29 -21.21 -4.10
N LEU A 235 13.07 -20.09 -4.79
CA LEU A 235 12.76 -18.77 -4.21
C LEU A 235 11.38 -18.73 -3.54
N GLY A 236 10.49 -19.67 -3.84
CA GLY A 236 9.20 -19.85 -3.18
C GLY A 236 8.30 -18.61 -3.13
N GLY A 237 7.25 -18.69 -2.31
CA GLY A 237 6.45 -17.52 -1.93
C GLY A 237 5.78 -16.76 -3.07
N ILE A 238 6.14 -15.48 -3.27
CA ILE A 238 5.56 -14.67 -4.35
C ILE A 238 6.04 -15.11 -5.75
N PHE A 239 7.26 -15.62 -5.85
CA PHE A 239 7.93 -15.99 -7.10
C PHE A 239 7.52 -17.37 -7.63
N MET A 240 7.05 -18.22 -6.73
CA MET A 240 6.66 -19.60 -6.99
C MET A 240 5.77 -19.74 -8.24
N PRO A 241 6.13 -20.62 -9.19
CA PRO A 241 5.29 -20.88 -10.35
C PRO A 241 3.98 -21.52 -9.88
N THR A 242 2.88 -20.87 -10.21
CA THR A 242 1.52 -21.31 -9.86
C THR A 242 0.70 -21.42 -11.12
N ASN A 243 -0.23 -22.38 -11.16
CA ASN A 243 -1.22 -22.44 -12.24
C ASN A 243 -2.12 -21.21 -12.18
N PHE A 244 -2.78 -20.86 -13.30
CA PHE A 244 -3.67 -19.68 -13.38
C PHE A 244 -4.70 -19.63 -12.25
N MET A 245 -5.33 -20.76 -11.93
CA MET A 245 -6.27 -20.87 -10.81
C MET A 245 -5.60 -20.59 -9.45
N GLY A 246 -4.37 -21.06 -9.23
CA GLY A 246 -3.61 -20.77 -8.02
C GLY A 246 -3.20 -19.30 -7.92
N TRP A 247 -2.88 -18.67 -9.06
CA TRP A 247 -2.62 -17.24 -9.14
C TRP A 247 -3.87 -16.42 -8.80
N LEU A 248 -5.02 -16.79 -9.38
CA LEU A 248 -6.29 -16.13 -9.14
C LEU A 248 -6.65 -16.20 -7.66
N ARG A 249 -6.61 -17.39 -7.05
CA ARG A 249 -6.92 -17.56 -5.62
C ARG A 249 -5.98 -16.78 -4.70
N LYS A 250 -4.71 -16.63 -5.08
CA LYS A 250 -3.72 -15.84 -4.32
C LYS A 250 -4.01 -14.34 -4.37
N HIS A 251 -4.54 -13.83 -5.47
CA HIS A 251 -4.80 -12.40 -5.69
C HIS A 251 -6.30 -12.05 -5.66
N MET A 252 -7.17 -13.01 -5.39
CA MET A 252 -8.64 -12.88 -5.54
C MET A 252 -9.21 -11.71 -4.73
N VAL A 253 -8.74 -11.52 -3.49
CA VAL A 253 -9.20 -10.43 -2.62
C VAL A 253 -8.81 -9.06 -3.21
N MET A 254 -7.59 -8.94 -3.73
CA MET A 254 -7.11 -7.72 -4.37
C MET A 254 -7.85 -7.47 -5.70
N LEU A 255 -8.01 -8.51 -6.51
CA LEU A 255 -8.70 -8.44 -7.79
C LEU A 255 -10.19 -8.09 -7.59
N ALA A 256 -10.84 -8.69 -6.58
CA ALA A 256 -12.23 -8.40 -6.23
C ALA A 256 -12.40 -6.95 -5.76
N ALA A 257 -11.46 -6.40 -4.99
CA ALA A 257 -11.50 -4.99 -4.61
C ALA A 257 -11.39 -4.07 -5.83
N VAL A 258 -10.42 -4.32 -6.72
CA VAL A 258 -10.23 -3.53 -7.94
C VAL A 258 -11.43 -3.66 -8.88
N LEU A 259 -11.97 -4.86 -9.05
CA LEU A 259 -13.14 -5.13 -9.89
C LEU A 259 -14.43 -4.57 -9.29
N ALA A 260 -14.60 -4.60 -7.97
CA ALA A 260 -15.77 -4.00 -7.32
C ALA A 260 -15.78 -2.49 -7.52
N VAL A 261 -14.63 -1.82 -7.35
CA VAL A 261 -14.50 -0.38 -7.58
C VAL A 261 -14.65 -0.05 -9.07
N GLY A 262 -13.93 -0.76 -9.94
CA GLY A 262 -14.03 -0.57 -11.39
C GLY A 262 -15.43 -0.87 -11.94
N GLY A 263 -16.07 -1.92 -11.45
CA GLY A 263 -17.44 -2.31 -11.81
C GLY A 263 -18.48 -1.30 -11.33
N PHE A 264 -18.34 -0.78 -10.11
CA PHE A 264 -19.17 0.32 -9.61
C PHE A 264 -19.01 1.58 -10.46
N MET A 265 -17.78 1.90 -10.88
CA MET A 265 -17.50 3.04 -11.77
C MET A 265 -18.15 2.86 -13.14
N VAL A 266 -18.01 1.69 -13.76
CA VAL A 266 -18.64 1.38 -15.07
C VAL A 266 -20.16 1.42 -14.96
N TRP A 267 -20.73 0.84 -13.91
CA TRP A 267 -22.18 0.86 -13.68
C TRP A 267 -22.73 2.28 -13.58
N ARG A 268 -22.01 3.18 -12.89
CA ARG A 268 -22.35 4.60 -12.82
C ARG A 268 -22.20 5.34 -14.15
N ALA A 269 -21.09 5.12 -14.86
CA ALA A 269 -20.88 5.70 -16.18
C ALA A 269 -22.00 5.31 -17.16
N LEU A 270 -22.59 4.12 -17.01
CA LEU A 270 -23.74 3.65 -17.78
C LEU A 270 -25.08 4.22 -17.28
N GLY A 271 -25.23 4.48 -15.98
CA GLY A 271 -26.45 5.00 -15.35
C GLY A 271 -26.69 6.51 -15.54
N ASP A 272 -25.62 7.30 -15.66
CA ASP A 272 -25.69 8.77 -15.69
C ASP A 272 -25.90 9.35 -17.11
N THR A 273 -26.37 8.55 -18.07
CA THR A 273 -26.61 8.97 -19.47
C THR A 273 -27.66 10.08 -19.66
N HIS A 274 -28.28 10.58 -18.58
CA HIS A 274 -29.37 11.55 -18.61
C HIS A 274 -29.01 12.97 -18.12
N ASP A 275 -27.80 13.20 -17.56
CA ASP A 275 -27.41 14.53 -17.05
C ASP A 275 -26.29 15.18 -17.89
N LEU A 276 -26.65 16.24 -18.62
CA LEU A 276 -25.82 17.07 -19.53
C LEU A 276 -24.68 17.88 -18.86
N SER A 277 -24.24 17.52 -17.65
CA SER A 277 -23.04 18.11 -17.05
C SER A 277 -21.77 17.67 -17.81
N PRO A 278 -20.65 18.41 -17.82
CA PRO A 278 -19.48 18.07 -18.62
C PRO A 278 -18.89 16.70 -18.22
N ILE A 279 -19.27 15.68 -19.00
CA ILE A 279 -18.98 14.25 -18.82
C ILE A 279 -17.46 13.98 -18.69
N SER A 280 -16.61 14.82 -19.27
CA SER A 280 -15.14 14.65 -19.25
C SER A 280 -14.48 14.93 -17.90
N GLY A 281 -15.06 15.76 -17.03
CA GLY A 281 -14.45 16.09 -15.73
C GLY A 281 -14.55 14.93 -14.73
N ARG A 282 -15.73 14.30 -14.65
CA ARG A 282 -16.05 13.25 -13.68
C ARG A 282 -15.30 11.94 -13.93
N HIS A 283 -15.11 11.55 -15.20
CA HIS A 283 -14.35 10.34 -15.54
C HIS A 283 -12.86 10.46 -15.18
N ASN A 284 -12.28 11.67 -15.23
CA ASN A 284 -10.89 11.90 -14.83
C ASN A 284 -10.67 11.68 -13.33
N GLU A 285 -11.56 12.20 -12.48
CA GLU A 285 -11.49 12.00 -11.02
C GLU A 285 -11.61 10.52 -10.65
N GLN A 286 -12.55 9.81 -11.27
CA GLN A 286 -12.75 8.38 -11.06
C GLN A 286 -11.51 7.57 -11.47
N LEU A 287 -10.94 7.86 -12.64
CA LEU A 287 -9.72 7.20 -13.11
C LEU A 287 -8.54 7.47 -12.17
N LEU A 288 -8.44 8.68 -11.60
CA LEU A 288 -7.40 9.01 -10.63
C LEU A 288 -7.57 8.27 -9.31
N VAL A 289 -8.79 8.11 -8.79
CA VAL A 289 -9.04 7.30 -7.59
C VAL A 289 -8.68 5.84 -7.85
N LEU A 290 -9.04 5.32 -9.03
CA LEU A 290 -8.66 3.97 -9.42
C LEU A 290 -7.12 3.83 -9.56
N SER A 291 -6.45 4.85 -10.09
CA SER A 291 -4.98 4.92 -10.20
C SER A 291 -4.31 4.90 -8.83
N MET A 292 -4.89 5.60 -7.84
CA MET A 292 -4.43 5.60 -6.46
C MET A 292 -4.56 4.19 -5.86
N LEU A 293 -5.73 3.57 -6.03
CA LEU A 293 -6.01 2.22 -5.52
C LEU A 293 -5.07 1.16 -6.08
N THR A 294 -4.94 1.17 -7.40
CA THR A 294 -4.04 0.29 -8.12
C THR A 294 -2.58 0.60 -7.79
N GLY A 295 -2.23 1.86 -7.56
CA GLY A 295 -0.94 2.30 -7.04
C GLY A 295 -0.65 1.68 -5.67
N PHE A 296 -1.58 1.76 -4.72
CA PHE A 296 -1.43 1.12 -3.40
C PHE A 296 -1.32 -0.40 -3.47
N ALA A 297 -2.15 -1.04 -4.30
CA ALA A 297 -2.08 -2.46 -4.54
C ALA A 297 -0.68 -2.85 -5.07
N SER A 298 -0.19 -2.13 -6.08
CA SER A 298 1.13 -2.33 -6.67
C SER A 298 2.28 -2.04 -5.69
N ALA A 299 2.18 -1.01 -4.84
CA ALA A 299 3.16 -0.76 -3.77
C ALA A 299 3.17 -1.85 -2.73
N SER A 300 1.99 -2.30 -2.28
CA SER A 300 1.90 -3.38 -1.31
C SER A 300 2.55 -4.65 -1.89
N MET A 301 2.29 -4.98 -3.15
CA MET A 301 2.90 -6.11 -3.83
C MET A 301 4.42 -5.97 -3.96
N THR A 302 4.89 -4.78 -4.36
CA THR A 302 6.32 -4.44 -4.44
C THR A 302 6.98 -4.63 -3.09
N PHE A 303 6.38 -4.09 -2.02
CA PHE A 303 6.87 -4.21 -0.66
C PHE A 303 6.97 -5.69 -0.23
N HIS A 304 5.92 -6.50 -0.45
CA HIS A 304 5.97 -7.93 -0.12
C HIS A 304 7.06 -8.68 -0.90
N CYS A 305 7.23 -8.35 -2.19
CA CYS A 305 8.28 -8.92 -3.03
C CYS A 305 9.67 -8.57 -2.50
N LEU A 306 9.91 -7.29 -2.19
CA LEU A 306 11.19 -6.79 -1.70
C LEU A 306 11.51 -7.32 -0.29
N MET A 307 10.52 -7.40 0.60
CA MET A 307 10.72 -7.95 1.94
C MET A 307 11.05 -9.44 1.89
N GLY A 308 10.38 -10.20 1.02
CA GLY A 308 10.72 -11.62 0.80
C GLY A 308 12.12 -11.82 0.24
N LEU A 309 12.55 -10.93 -0.67
CA LEU A 309 13.90 -10.95 -1.22
C LEU A 309 14.93 -10.58 -0.14
N LEU A 310 14.69 -9.48 0.58
CA LEU A 310 15.57 -8.97 1.63
C LEU A 310 15.78 -10.02 2.72
N GLN A 311 14.71 -10.70 3.14
CA GLN A 311 14.78 -11.78 4.12
C GLN A 311 15.73 -12.90 3.66
N ARG A 312 15.58 -13.38 2.42
CA ARG A 312 16.39 -14.47 1.87
C ARG A 312 17.85 -14.10 1.68
N TRP A 313 18.14 -12.85 1.29
CA TRP A 313 19.50 -12.38 1.05
C TRP A 313 20.21 -11.86 2.30
N ARG A 314 19.50 -11.56 3.39
CA ARG A 314 20.09 -11.18 4.68
C ARG A 314 20.27 -12.34 5.65
N ASN A 315 19.46 -13.39 5.56
CA ASN A 315 19.58 -14.51 6.48
C ASN A 315 20.91 -15.25 6.21
N PRO A 316 21.77 -15.42 7.23
CA PRO A 316 23.06 -16.11 7.10
C PRO A 316 22.93 -17.63 6.93
N ASN A 317 21.71 -18.14 6.73
CA ASN A 317 21.45 -19.57 6.62
C ASN A 317 21.97 -20.11 5.27
N ALA A 318 22.38 -21.38 5.29
CA ALA A 318 22.86 -22.14 4.13
C ALA A 318 21.87 -22.21 2.94
N GLU A 319 20.63 -21.71 3.09
CA GLU A 319 19.63 -21.69 2.02
C GLU A 319 20.10 -20.93 0.78
N LEU A 320 20.82 -19.81 0.94
CA LEU A 320 21.30 -19.03 -0.20
C LEU A 320 22.42 -19.78 -0.95
N SER A 321 23.36 -20.40 -0.23
CA SER A 321 24.42 -21.21 -0.83
C SER A 321 23.89 -22.51 -1.44
N LEU A 322 22.83 -23.11 -0.87
CA LEU A 322 22.14 -24.25 -1.46
C LEU A 322 21.47 -23.92 -2.80
N LEU A 323 21.03 -22.67 -3.02
CA LEU A 323 20.53 -22.23 -4.33
C LEU A 323 21.63 -22.23 -5.40
N ALA A 324 22.90 -22.07 -5.02
CA ALA A 324 24.02 -22.17 -5.95
C ALA A 324 24.19 -23.59 -6.50
N LEU A 325 23.73 -24.61 -5.78
CA LEU A 325 23.82 -26.02 -6.16
C LEU A 325 22.69 -26.48 -7.07
N LEU A 326 21.75 -25.58 -7.45
CA LEU A 326 20.68 -25.96 -8.35
C LEU A 326 21.22 -26.39 -9.73
N PRO A 327 20.68 -27.49 -10.30
CA PRO A 327 21.14 -28.00 -11.57
C PRO A 327 20.95 -26.94 -12.67
N GLY A 328 22.03 -26.65 -13.41
CA GLY A 328 22.07 -25.62 -14.45
C GLY A 328 22.62 -24.25 -14.02
N LEU A 329 23.04 -24.08 -12.75
CA LEU A 329 23.67 -22.83 -12.25
C LEU A 329 25.18 -22.94 -11.98
N GLY A 330 25.80 -24.10 -12.25
CA GLY A 330 27.18 -24.40 -11.85
C GLY A 330 28.29 -23.62 -12.56
N ARG A 331 27.98 -22.82 -13.60
CA ARG A 331 28.96 -21.93 -14.25
C ARG A 331 28.74 -20.50 -13.76
N ALA A 332 29.64 -20.01 -12.92
CA ALA A 332 29.68 -18.61 -12.52
C ALA A 332 29.82 -17.73 -13.77
N GLY A 333 28.78 -16.96 -14.09
CA GLY A 333 28.73 -16.21 -15.34
C GLY A 333 27.55 -15.24 -15.44
N ALA A 334 27.56 -14.43 -16.50
CA ALA A 334 26.50 -13.45 -16.79
C ALA A 334 25.12 -14.11 -16.93
N ASP A 335 25.05 -15.36 -17.41
CA ASP A 335 23.80 -16.08 -17.60
C ASP A 335 23.11 -16.45 -16.28
N VAL A 336 23.86 -16.78 -15.23
CA VAL A 336 23.28 -17.04 -13.90
C VAL A 336 22.67 -15.77 -13.32
N LYS A 337 23.37 -14.64 -13.47
CA LYS A 337 22.86 -13.32 -13.03
C LYS A 337 21.61 -12.93 -13.83
N ARG A 338 21.60 -13.12 -15.15
CA ARG A 338 20.44 -12.88 -16.01
C ARG A 338 19.26 -13.75 -15.62
N ASN A 339 19.47 -15.06 -15.45
CA ASN A 339 18.40 -16.00 -15.09
C ASN A 339 17.83 -15.72 -13.69
N LEU A 340 18.66 -15.29 -12.75
CA LEU A 340 18.22 -14.83 -11.43
C LEU A 340 17.38 -13.57 -11.53
N LEU A 341 17.82 -12.56 -12.28
CA LEU A 341 17.05 -11.33 -12.47
C LEU A 341 15.71 -11.61 -13.16
N LEU A 342 15.69 -12.47 -14.17
CA LEU A 342 14.44 -12.92 -14.80
C LEU A 342 13.53 -13.67 -13.80
N ALA A 343 14.08 -14.50 -12.93
CA ALA A 343 13.30 -15.22 -11.92
C ALA A 343 12.64 -14.26 -10.92
N ILE A 344 13.34 -13.20 -10.52
CA ILE A 344 12.86 -12.23 -9.52
C ILE A 344 11.94 -11.18 -10.15
N LEU A 345 12.34 -10.57 -11.26
CA LEU A 345 11.68 -9.39 -11.83
C LEU A 345 10.46 -9.72 -12.69
N LEU A 346 10.49 -10.85 -13.40
CA LEU A 346 9.44 -11.16 -14.37
C LEU A 346 8.04 -11.29 -13.75
N PRO A 347 7.85 -11.98 -12.60
CA PRO A 347 6.53 -12.07 -11.99
C PRO A 347 5.93 -10.72 -11.56
N PRO A 348 6.61 -9.87 -10.77
CA PRO A 348 6.05 -8.58 -10.36
C PRO A 348 5.87 -7.61 -11.52
N LEU A 349 6.83 -7.54 -12.46
CA LEU A 349 6.73 -6.66 -13.61
C LEU A 349 5.57 -7.03 -14.53
N ARG A 350 5.30 -8.32 -14.75
CA ARG A 350 4.14 -8.74 -15.57
C ARG A 350 2.83 -8.25 -14.98
N ILE A 351 2.66 -8.34 -13.66
CA ILE A 351 1.43 -7.91 -12.99
C ILE A 351 1.28 -6.38 -13.06
N GLN A 352 2.36 -5.64 -12.78
CA GLN A 352 2.35 -4.18 -12.87
C GLN A 352 2.10 -3.68 -14.31
N LEU A 353 2.74 -4.29 -15.31
CA LEU A 353 2.53 -3.95 -16.71
C LEU A 353 1.13 -4.33 -17.19
N SER A 354 0.57 -5.47 -16.75
CA SER A 354 -0.82 -5.81 -17.07
C SER A 354 -1.82 -4.84 -16.43
N LEU A 355 -1.53 -4.38 -15.20
CA LEU A 355 -2.37 -3.41 -14.50
C LEU A 355 -2.31 -2.04 -15.18
N LEU A 356 -1.10 -1.60 -15.56
CA LEU A 356 -0.90 -0.40 -16.35
C LEU A 356 -1.65 -0.48 -17.68
N ALA A 357 -1.52 -1.58 -18.42
CA ALA A 357 -2.22 -1.77 -19.69
C ALA A 357 -3.75 -1.70 -19.50
N ALA A 358 -4.29 -2.37 -18.47
CA ALA A 358 -5.72 -2.31 -18.15
C ALA A 358 -6.19 -0.89 -17.82
N LEU A 359 -5.40 -0.14 -17.03
CA LEU A 359 -5.72 1.25 -16.69
C LEU A 359 -5.66 2.17 -17.91
N MET A 360 -4.68 1.98 -18.80
CA MET A 360 -4.58 2.78 -20.03
C MET A 360 -5.72 2.47 -21.01
N VAL A 361 -6.11 1.20 -21.17
CA VAL A 361 -7.28 0.83 -21.97
C VAL A 361 -8.54 1.47 -21.42
N LEU A 362 -8.71 1.46 -20.09
CA LEU A 362 -9.83 2.12 -19.44
C LEU A 362 -9.78 3.64 -19.63
N ALA A 363 -8.61 4.25 -19.51
CA ALA A 363 -8.42 5.68 -19.69
C ALA A 363 -8.76 6.14 -21.12
N LEU A 364 -8.33 5.39 -22.12
CA LEU A 364 -8.67 5.60 -23.52
C LEU A 364 -10.17 5.42 -23.77
N GLY A 365 -10.79 4.37 -23.19
CA GLY A 365 -12.23 4.14 -23.30
C GLY A 365 -13.08 5.26 -22.68
N LEU A 366 -12.61 5.82 -21.56
CA LEU A 366 -13.26 6.92 -20.86
C LEU A 366 -12.93 8.31 -21.44
N HIS A 367 -12.12 8.39 -22.51
CA HIS A 367 -11.64 9.64 -23.10
C HIS A 367 -11.04 10.58 -22.06
N ALA A 368 -10.19 10.03 -21.18
CA ALA A 368 -9.53 10.79 -20.13
C ALA A 368 -8.60 11.87 -20.71
N ALA A 369 -8.30 12.89 -19.90
CA ALA A 369 -7.37 13.93 -20.28
C ALA A 369 -5.93 13.38 -20.31
N LEU A 370 -5.12 13.83 -21.27
CA LEU A 370 -3.72 13.44 -21.42
C LEU A 370 -2.90 13.57 -20.12
N SER A 371 -3.16 14.61 -19.32
CA SER A 371 -2.52 14.80 -18.02
C SER A 371 -2.79 13.63 -17.06
N THR A 372 -4.01 13.12 -17.05
CA THR A 372 -4.44 12.00 -16.21
C THR A 372 -3.72 10.73 -16.64
N ASP A 373 -3.63 10.48 -17.95
CA ASP A 373 -2.92 9.33 -18.51
C ASP A 373 -1.44 9.33 -18.11
N VAL A 374 -0.78 10.49 -18.21
CA VAL A 374 0.61 10.64 -17.78
C VAL A 374 0.79 10.30 -16.31
N PHE A 375 -0.12 10.74 -15.42
CA PHE A 375 -0.03 10.41 -14.00
C PHE A 375 -0.29 8.93 -13.71
N VAL A 376 -1.26 8.32 -14.40
CA VAL A 376 -1.51 6.88 -14.33
C VAL A 376 -0.25 6.11 -14.75
N MET A 377 0.38 6.51 -15.85
CA MET A 377 1.65 5.92 -16.31
C MET A 377 2.77 6.10 -15.29
N LEU A 378 3.03 7.31 -14.81
CA LEU A 378 4.09 7.61 -13.84
C LEU A 378 3.91 6.82 -12.54
N SER A 379 2.68 6.70 -12.04
CA SER A 379 2.38 5.95 -10.82
C SER A 379 2.75 4.47 -10.93
N GLN A 380 2.42 3.80 -12.03
CA GLN A 380 2.71 2.38 -12.21
C GLN A 380 4.16 2.14 -12.68
N LEU A 381 4.71 2.99 -13.53
CA LEU A 381 6.10 2.87 -14.01
C LEU A 381 7.11 3.11 -12.88
N SER A 382 6.85 4.06 -11.98
CA SER A 382 7.72 4.27 -10.82
C SER A 382 7.77 3.07 -9.88
N LEU A 383 6.65 2.37 -9.72
CA LEU A 383 6.57 1.12 -8.95
C LEU A 383 7.36 0.00 -9.61
N ALA A 384 7.24 -0.16 -10.93
CA ALA A 384 8.04 -1.10 -11.69
C ALA A 384 9.53 -0.79 -11.59
N ALA A 385 9.90 0.49 -11.73
CA ALA A 385 11.27 0.95 -11.54
C ALA A 385 11.77 0.70 -10.11
N ALA A 386 10.93 0.87 -9.09
CA ALA A 386 11.27 0.58 -7.70
C ALA A 386 11.53 -0.91 -7.48
N VAL A 387 10.69 -1.81 -8.02
CA VAL A 387 10.94 -3.26 -7.98
C VAL A 387 12.31 -3.59 -8.58
N VAL A 388 12.61 -3.04 -9.75
CA VAL A 388 13.89 -3.27 -10.45
C VAL A 388 15.07 -2.75 -9.65
N ALA A 389 15.02 -1.49 -9.20
CA ALA A 389 16.09 -0.83 -8.48
C ALA A 389 16.41 -1.56 -7.17
N TYR A 390 15.39 -1.90 -6.37
CA TYR A 390 15.59 -2.59 -5.10
C TYR A 390 15.98 -4.06 -5.27
N ALA A 391 15.45 -4.77 -6.27
CA ALA A 391 15.89 -6.14 -6.56
C ALA A 391 17.38 -6.18 -6.96
N LEU A 392 17.82 -5.24 -7.79
CA LEU A 392 19.24 -5.09 -8.15
C LEU A 392 20.10 -4.74 -6.93
N LEU A 393 19.62 -3.85 -6.06
CA LEU A 393 20.34 -3.45 -4.87
C LEU A 393 20.54 -4.63 -3.90
N ILE A 394 19.46 -5.37 -3.63
CA ILE A 394 19.48 -6.52 -2.70
C ILE A 394 20.30 -7.68 -3.29
N THR A 395 20.15 -8.01 -4.57
CA THR A 395 20.93 -9.09 -5.22
C THR A 395 22.40 -8.72 -5.41
N GLY A 396 22.71 -7.44 -5.60
CA GLY A 396 24.06 -6.90 -5.50
C GLY A 396 24.62 -6.89 -4.07
N GLY A 397 23.79 -7.27 -3.09
CA GLY A 397 24.04 -7.31 -1.65
C GLY A 397 24.49 -5.98 -1.06
N GLN A 398 23.92 -4.91 -1.58
CA GLN A 398 23.98 -3.59 -0.97
C GLN A 398 22.64 -3.31 -0.28
N VAL A 399 22.66 -2.42 0.70
CA VAL A 399 21.43 -1.92 1.33
C VAL A 399 21.39 -0.42 1.16
N ALA A 400 20.22 0.10 0.83
CA ALA A 400 20.00 1.54 0.79
C ALA A 400 20.13 2.11 2.21
N GLY A 401 20.68 3.31 2.33
CA GLY A 401 20.76 4.02 3.60
C GLY A 401 19.36 4.23 4.20
N ARG A 402 19.25 4.19 5.53
CA ARG A 402 17.97 4.32 6.25
C ARG A 402 17.21 5.59 5.85
N TRP A 403 17.93 6.70 5.72
CA TRP A 403 17.38 8.00 5.32
C TRP A 403 16.87 8.03 3.88
N LEU A 404 17.58 7.38 2.96
CA LEU A 404 17.16 7.30 1.57
C LEU A 404 15.88 6.47 1.41
N ASN A 405 15.80 5.32 2.09
CA ASN A 405 14.59 4.51 2.12
C ASN A 405 13.41 5.27 2.72
N LEU A 406 13.66 6.03 3.78
CA LEU A 406 12.66 6.89 4.40
C LEU A 406 12.21 8.01 3.46
N GLY A 407 13.13 8.64 2.73
CA GLY A 407 12.82 9.67 1.75
C GLY A 407 11.95 9.12 0.62
N ILE A 408 12.33 8.00 0.01
CA ILE A 408 11.58 7.36 -1.07
C ILE A 408 10.20 6.89 -0.58
N SER A 409 10.11 6.31 0.62
CA SER A 409 8.86 5.83 1.17
C SER A 409 7.88 6.94 1.57
N LEU A 410 8.36 8.17 1.78
CA LEU A 410 7.52 9.35 2.01
C LEU A 410 7.17 10.07 0.69
N LEU A 411 8.13 10.18 -0.23
CA LEU A 411 7.95 10.86 -1.50
C LEU A 411 6.96 10.12 -2.42
N TRP A 412 6.98 8.79 -2.42
CA TRP A 412 6.14 8.01 -3.33
C TRP A 412 4.63 8.10 -3.02
N PRO A 413 4.15 7.91 -1.78
CA PRO A 413 2.74 8.12 -1.44
C PRO A 413 2.27 9.56 -1.69
N LEU A 414 3.15 10.55 -1.44
CA LEU A 414 2.87 11.94 -1.77
C LEU A 414 2.52 12.10 -3.25
N LEU A 415 3.38 11.55 -4.12
CA LEU A 415 3.25 11.71 -5.56
C LEU A 415 2.02 11.01 -6.14
N ILE A 416 1.54 9.95 -5.51
CA ILE A 416 0.33 9.23 -5.97
C ILE A 416 -0.96 9.86 -5.46
N MET A 417 -0.91 10.51 -4.31
CA MET A 417 -2.07 11.23 -3.77
C MET A 417 -2.29 12.57 -4.46
N LEU A 418 -1.22 13.22 -4.93
CA LEU A 418 -1.31 14.58 -5.46
C LEU A 418 -2.20 14.79 -6.69
N PRO A 419 -2.31 13.86 -7.64
CA PRO A 419 -3.25 13.98 -8.74
C PRO A 419 -4.72 14.10 -8.29
N LEU A 420 -5.09 13.48 -7.16
CA LEU A 420 -6.40 13.68 -6.55
C LEU A 420 -6.56 15.11 -6.04
N PHE A 421 -5.47 15.75 -5.61
CA PHE A 421 -5.46 17.15 -5.18
C PHE A 421 -5.50 18.17 -6.34
N VAL A 422 -5.19 17.74 -7.57
CA VAL A 422 -5.16 18.64 -8.75
C VAL A 422 -6.41 18.51 -9.61
N SER A 423 -7.09 17.35 -9.57
CA SER A 423 -8.21 17.03 -10.46
C SER A 423 -9.56 17.65 -10.07
N GLY A 424 -9.82 17.88 -8.78
CA GLY A 424 -11.08 18.53 -8.36
C GLY A 424 -11.11 20.06 -8.54
N ARG A 425 -10.31 20.60 -9.46
CA ARG A 425 -10.31 22.03 -9.80
C ARG A 425 -11.05 22.25 -11.13
N ASP A 426 -12.04 23.13 -11.09
CA ASP A 426 -12.44 23.88 -12.28
C ASP A 426 -11.20 24.57 -12.84
N ARG A 427 -10.89 24.29 -14.11
CA ARG A 427 -9.74 24.83 -14.85
C ARG A 427 -9.94 26.32 -15.14
N HIS A 428 -10.01 27.16 -14.12
CA HIS A 428 -9.84 28.59 -14.32
C HIS A 428 -8.36 28.87 -14.61
N LEU A 429 -8.09 29.12 -15.89
CA LEU A 429 -6.81 29.39 -16.56
C LEU A 429 -5.94 30.53 -15.97
N GLY A 430 -6.31 31.13 -14.84
CA GLY A 430 -5.61 32.28 -14.24
C GLY A 430 -4.85 32.00 -12.95
N ASN A 431 -4.89 30.79 -12.40
CA ASN A 431 -4.41 30.56 -11.04
C ASN A 431 -2.92 30.14 -11.01
N LEU A 432 -2.01 31.13 -10.95
CA LEU A 432 -0.54 30.97 -10.92
C LEU A 432 -0.03 29.97 -9.87
N ALA A 433 -0.74 29.83 -8.75
CA ALA A 433 -0.36 28.90 -7.70
C ALA A 433 -0.55 27.42 -8.11
N VAL A 434 -1.48 27.14 -9.04
CA VAL A 434 -1.67 25.81 -9.61
C VAL A 434 -0.48 25.42 -10.48
N SER A 435 0.03 26.35 -11.30
CA SER A 435 1.22 26.11 -12.14
C SER A 435 2.49 25.86 -11.32
N HIS A 436 2.66 26.53 -10.18
CA HIS A 436 3.82 26.27 -9.31
C HIS A 436 3.74 24.92 -8.60
N LEU A 437 2.54 24.50 -8.18
CA LEU A 437 2.33 23.18 -7.60
C LEU A 437 2.54 22.05 -8.60
N THR A 438 2.08 22.20 -9.84
CA THR A 438 2.34 21.20 -10.90
C THR A 438 3.83 21.10 -11.20
N LEU A 439 4.56 22.22 -11.24
CA LEU A 439 6.02 22.20 -11.42
C LEU A 439 6.75 21.48 -10.27
N LEU A 440 6.39 21.76 -9.02
CA LEU A 440 6.94 21.05 -7.85
C LEU A 440 6.66 19.55 -7.91
N PHE A 441 5.48 19.18 -8.42
CA PHE A 441 5.07 17.79 -8.58
C PHE A 441 5.86 17.06 -9.67
N ASP A 442 5.99 17.69 -10.84
CA ASP A 442 6.79 17.16 -11.94
C ASP A 442 8.25 17.02 -11.51
N ALA A 443 8.79 18.01 -10.79
CA ALA A 443 10.10 17.93 -10.17
C ALA A 443 10.21 16.78 -9.17
N GLY A 444 9.16 16.51 -8.39
CA GLY A 444 9.09 15.38 -7.48
C GLY A 444 9.15 14.02 -8.18
N TRP A 445 8.43 13.85 -9.31
CA TRP A 445 8.54 12.65 -10.15
C TRP A 445 9.94 12.49 -10.76
N VAL A 446 10.50 13.56 -11.30
CA VAL A 446 11.86 13.56 -11.85
C VAL A 446 12.86 13.16 -10.77
N LEU A 447 12.76 13.74 -9.58
CA LEU A 447 13.61 13.40 -8.43
C LEU A 447 13.47 11.92 -8.06
N LEU A 448 12.24 11.40 -7.97
CA LEU A 448 12.00 9.99 -7.67
C LEU A 448 12.65 9.08 -8.72
N ILE A 449 12.47 9.38 -10.01
CA ILE A 449 13.05 8.60 -11.12
C ILE A 449 14.58 8.63 -11.03
N VAL A 450 15.18 9.79 -10.82
CA VAL A 450 16.63 9.94 -10.67
C VAL A 450 17.15 9.11 -9.49
N LEU A 451 16.47 9.15 -8.34
CA LEU A 451 16.84 8.36 -7.17
C LEU A 451 16.75 6.85 -7.44
N LEU A 452 15.70 6.40 -8.13
CA LEU A 452 15.52 4.99 -8.49
C LEU A 452 16.57 4.53 -9.51
N LEU A 453 16.89 5.35 -10.51
CA LEU A 453 17.96 5.06 -11.48
C LEU A 453 19.33 5.00 -10.81
N TRP A 454 19.60 5.92 -9.88
CA TRP A 454 20.84 5.93 -9.11
C TRP A 454 20.97 4.65 -8.25
N LEU A 455 19.88 4.25 -7.57
CA LEU A 455 19.83 2.99 -6.81
C LEU A 455 20.03 1.76 -7.69
N GLY A 456 19.35 1.72 -8.84
CA GLY A 456 19.47 0.63 -9.81
C GLY A 456 20.90 0.52 -10.36
N ARG A 457 21.53 1.64 -10.73
CA ARG A 457 22.93 1.67 -11.20
C ARG A 457 23.89 1.19 -10.12
N ARG A 458 23.67 1.62 -8.87
CA ARG A 458 24.47 1.19 -7.72
C ARG A 458 24.34 -0.32 -7.45
N GLY A 459 23.12 -0.84 -7.47
CA GLY A 459 22.83 -2.27 -7.33
C GLY A 459 23.42 -3.09 -8.47
N TRP A 460 23.29 -2.63 -9.71
CA TRP A 460 23.87 -3.26 -10.90
C TRP A 460 25.39 -3.39 -10.81
N ARG A 461 26.09 -2.32 -10.42
CA ARG A 461 27.54 -2.37 -10.18
C ARG A 461 27.91 -3.38 -9.09
N GLY A 462 27.15 -3.41 -7.99
CA GLY A 462 27.34 -4.40 -6.93
C GLY A 462 27.17 -5.84 -7.43
N LEU A 463 26.17 -6.09 -8.28
CA LEU A 463 25.92 -7.38 -8.89
C LEU A 463 27.01 -7.78 -9.90
N GLN A 464 27.53 -6.84 -10.68
CA GLN A 464 28.63 -7.08 -11.61
C GLN A 464 29.91 -7.50 -10.88
N GLN A 465 30.23 -6.84 -9.77
CA GLN A 465 31.43 -7.12 -8.96
C GLN A 465 31.37 -8.46 -8.18
N ARG A 466 30.22 -9.14 -8.13
CA ARG A 466 30.11 -10.45 -7.46
C ARG A 466 30.43 -11.57 -8.45
N PRO A 467 31.34 -12.52 -8.12
CA PRO A 467 31.61 -13.65 -8.99
C PRO A 467 30.39 -14.58 -9.11
N HIS A 468 29.67 -14.79 -8.00
CA HIS A 468 28.43 -15.55 -7.96
C HIS A 468 27.37 -14.83 -7.11
N PRO A 469 26.11 -14.69 -7.57
CA PRO A 469 25.10 -13.89 -6.87
C PRO A 469 24.61 -14.49 -5.54
N PHE A 470 24.88 -15.78 -5.33
CA PHE A 470 24.45 -16.55 -4.16
C PHE A 470 25.56 -16.82 -3.13
N LEU A 471 26.80 -16.42 -3.43
CA LEU A 471 27.91 -16.60 -2.50
C LEU A 471 28.26 -15.26 -1.81
N PRO A 472 28.60 -15.29 -0.51
CA PRO A 472 29.20 -14.14 0.14
C PRO A 472 30.54 -13.78 -0.53
N ARG A 473 30.95 -12.52 -0.37
CA ARG A 473 32.29 -12.08 -0.80
C ARG A 473 33.36 -12.65 0.10
#